data_AF-A0A250AWU4-F1
#
_entry.id   AF-A0A250AWU4-F1
#
_cell.length_a   1.000
_cell.length_b   1.000
_cell.length_c   1.000
_cell.angle_alpha   90.00
_cell.angle_beta   90.00
_cell.angle_gamma   90.00
#
_symmetry.space_group_name_H-M   'P 1'
#
loop_
_entity.id
_entity.type
_entity.pdbx_description
1 polymer ?
#
loop_
_entity_poly.entity_id
_entity_poly.type
_entity_poly.pdbx_seq_one_letter_code
_entity_poly.pdbx_strand_id
1 'polypeptide(L)'
;MDINLKKVYKHMINLGTGSLAHANYLAHFYDMNNSMWSQLGVLQAAHACEIFLKARLAQEHPLLIFESLPKSTADCVNKTTGFLDFESLLEKGQAITYSELPEKVWAATGKKINNLKLYNDFGKLRNSIQHFAAPNIDVSQLTSQFIYEVIDPFINSEWDMCAMDFCDDSGQYEFLIPVLAQRNIYFRVSQGIRGGLNELSSLVADGTIAYQNEMTSRGRKAGLI
;
A
#
# COMPACT_ATOMS: atom_id res chain seq x y z
N MET A 1 17.71 2.19 22.63
CA MET A 1 17.36 1.97 21.21
C MET A 1 18.06 3.02 20.37
N ASP A 2 18.75 2.58 19.32
CA ASP A 2 19.45 3.43 18.35
C ASP A 2 18.51 4.51 17.77
N ILE A 3 19.02 5.73 17.58
CA ILE A 3 18.24 6.84 17.02
C ILE A 3 17.85 6.62 15.54
N ASN A 4 18.66 5.86 14.80
CA ASN A 4 18.40 5.47 13.42
C ASN A 4 17.17 4.57 13.33
N LEU A 5 16.97 3.70 14.32
CA LEU A 5 15.79 2.81 14.38
C LEU A 5 14.50 3.59 14.62
N LYS A 6 14.53 4.68 15.41
CA LYS A 6 13.32 5.45 15.76
C LYS A 6 12.61 6.10 14.57
N LYS A 7 13.30 6.30 13.44
CA LYS A 7 12.74 6.95 12.25
C LYS A 7 12.58 5.99 11.07
N VAL A 8 12.88 4.70 11.24
CA VAL A 8 12.83 3.71 10.15
C VAL A 8 11.46 3.64 9.49
N TYR A 9 10.38 3.76 10.28
CA TYR A 9 9.01 3.75 9.76
C TYR A 9 8.74 4.83 8.71
N LYS A 10 9.37 6.02 8.82
CA LYS A 10 9.23 7.09 7.83
C LYS A 10 9.88 6.72 6.49
N HIS A 11 11.03 6.07 6.54
CA HIS A 11 11.68 5.56 5.34
C HIS A 11 10.82 4.47 4.68
N MET A 12 10.25 3.57 5.50
CA MET A 12 9.34 2.53 5.02
C MET A 12 8.09 3.13 4.38
N ILE A 13 7.48 4.16 4.96
CA ILE A 13 6.38 4.90 4.35
C ILE A 13 6.77 5.41 2.96
N ASN A 14 7.91 6.09 2.83
CA ASN A 14 8.36 6.62 1.54
C ASN A 14 8.61 5.53 0.49
N LEU A 15 9.17 4.39 0.91
CA LEU A 15 9.35 3.22 0.03
C LEU A 15 7.99 2.62 -0.37
N GLY A 16 7.07 2.52 0.58
CA GLY A 16 5.71 2.04 0.35
C GLY A 16 4.94 2.92 -0.63
N THR A 17 5.05 4.25 -0.53
CA THR A 17 4.43 5.19 -1.48
C THR A 17 5.02 5.07 -2.88
N GLY A 18 6.34 4.85 -3.01
CA GLY A 18 6.95 4.59 -4.32
C GLY A 18 6.46 3.27 -4.94
N SER A 19 6.41 2.20 -4.16
CA SER A 19 5.86 0.91 -4.62
C SER A 19 4.37 1.00 -4.97
N LEU A 20 3.59 1.80 -4.22
CA LEU A 20 2.19 2.08 -4.52
C LEU A 20 2.03 2.86 -5.82
N ALA A 21 2.89 3.86 -6.08
CA ALA A 21 2.87 4.62 -7.33
C ALA A 21 3.09 3.72 -8.55
N HIS A 22 4.05 2.80 -8.45
CA HIS A 22 4.28 1.78 -9.48
C HIS A 22 3.07 0.83 -9.61
N ALA A 23 2.48 0.40 -8.48
CA ALA A 23 1.32 -0.48 -8.50
C ALA A 23 0.10 0.17 -9.19
N ASN A 24 -0.17 1.44 -8.89
CA ASN A 24 -1.21 2.22 -9.57
C ASN A 24 -0.91 2.31 -11.07
N TYR A 25 0.32 2.62 -11.47
CA TYR A 25 0.68 2.69 -12.88
C TYR A 25 0.47 1.35 -13.61
N LEU A 26 0.96 0.25 -13.03
CA LEU A 26 0.86 -1.08 -13.64
C LEU A 26 -0.58 -1.63 -13.69
N ALA A 27 -1.44 -1.23 -12.74
CA ALA A 27 -2.82 -1.69 -12.68
C ALA A 27 -3.78 -0.93 -13.61
N HIS A 28 -3.50 0.35 -13.88
CA HIS A 28 -4.44 1.24 -14.58
C HIS A 28 -3.98 1.61 -16.00
N PHE A 29 -2.72 1.41 -16.32
CA PHE A 29 -2.15 1.68 -17.64
C PHE A 29 -1.72 0.37 -18.31
N TYR A 30 -1.58 0.40 -19.63
CA TYR A 30 -1.27 -0.78 -20.44
C TYR A 30 0.03 -0.58 -21.22
N ASP A 31 0.89 -1.60 -21.20
CA ASP A 31 2.08 -1.70 -22.05
C ASP A 31 1.93 -2.90 -22.99
N MET A 32 1.99 -2.64 -24.29
CA MET A 32 1.91 -3.66 -25.34
C MET A 32 3.15 -4.57 -25.41
N ASN A 33 4.28 -4.13 -24.86
CA ASN A 33 5.56 -4.84 -24.98
C ASN A 33 5.84 -5.78 -23.81
N ASN A 34 5.19 -5.56 -22.66
CA ASN A 34 5.43 -6.34 -21.46
C ASN A 34 4.24 -7.25 -21.14
N SER A 35 4.36 -8.54 -21.49
CA SER A 35 3.32 -9.53 -21.25
C SER A 35 3.01 -9.77 -19.76
N MET A 36 3.91 -9.38 -18.85
CA MET A 36 3.75 -9.53 -17.40
C MET A 36 3.30 -8.24 -16.69
N TRP A 37 2.92 -7.20 -17.44
CA TRP A 37 2.65 -5.87 -16.91
C TRP A 37 1.66 -5.86 -15.73
N SER A 38 0.48 -6.43 -15.95
CA SER A 38 -0.57 -6.49 -14.92
C SER A 38 -0.16 -7.37 -13.72
N GLN A 39 0.61 -8.42 -13.95
CA GLN A 39 1.13 -9.30 -12.90
C GLN A 39 2.15 -8.58 -12.02
N LEU A 40 3.01 -7.74 -12.61
CA LEU A 40 3.91 -6.88 -11.86
C LEU A 40 3.13 -5.89 -10.99
N GLY A 41 1.96 -5.42 -11.44
CA GLY A 41 1.04 -4.62 -10.63
C GLY A 41 0.60 -5.33 -9.35
N VAL A 42 0.27 -6.63 -9.43
CA VAL A 42 -0.04 -7.45 -8.25
C VAL A 42 1.14 -7.49 -7.28
N LEU A 43 2.35 -7.75 -7.79
CA LEU A 43 3.54 -7.86 -6.95
C LEU A 43 3.85 -6.54 -6.24
N GLN A 44 3.77 -5.41 -6.96
CA GLN A 44 3.99 -4.08 -6.39
C GLN A 44 2.92 -3.70 -5.37
N ALA A 45 1.64 -3.97 -5.64
CA ALA A 45 0.57 -3.65 -4.70
C ALA A 45 0.72 -4.45 -3.39
N ALA A 46 1.01 -5.76 -3.49
CA ALA A 46 1.25 -6.60 -2.32
C ALA A 46 2.47 -6.13 -1.53
N HIS A 47 3.56 -5.77 -2.21
CA HIS A 47 4.77 -5.25 -1.59
C HIS A 47 4.53 -3.91 -0.88
N ALA A 48 3.83 -2.98 -1.52
CA ALA A 48 3.46 -1.70 -0.91
C ALA A 48 2.64 -1.91 0.37
N CYS A 49 1.62 -2.78 0.32
CA CYS A 49 0.79 -3.11 1.49
C CYS A 49 1.62 -3.72 2.63
N GLU A 50 2.51 -4.67 2.32
CA GLU A 50 3.43 -5.26 3.28
C GLU A 50 4.33 -4.21 3.94
N ILE A 51 4.91 -3.31 3.14
CA ILE A 51 5.75 -2.22 3.66
C ILE A 51 4.94 -1.30 4.58
N PHE A 52 3.71 -0.93 4.22
CA PHE A 52 2.87 -0.08 5.07
C PHE A 52 2.52 -0.75 6.40
N LEU A 53 2.12 -2.02 6.39
CA LEU A 53 1.81 -2.75 7.62
C LEU A 53 3.04 -2.85 8.53
N LYS A 54 4.22 -3.12 7.96
CA LYS A 54 5.48 -3.13 8.71
C LYS A 54 5.89 -1.74 9.19
N ALA A 55 5.65 -0.69 8.40
CA ALA A 55 5.90 0.69 8.82
C ALA A 55 5.05 1.03 10.04
N ARG A 56 3.78 0.61 10.05
CA ARG A 56 2.89 0.83 11.18
C ARG A 56 3.38 0.11 12.45
N LEU A 57 3.87 -1.12 12.34
CA LEU A 57 4.52 -1.83 13.45
C LEU A 57 5.80 -1.12 13.93
N ALA A 58 6.67 -0.71 12.99
CA ALA A 58 7.90 0.00 13.30
C ALA A 58 7.67 1.36 13.96
N GLN A 59 6.53 1.99 13.68
CA GLN A 59 6.10 3.22 14.33
C GLN A 59 5.77 3.03 15.81
N GLU A 60 5.24 1.87 16.21
CA GLU A 60 5.14 1.51 17.65
C GLU A 60 6.52 1.17 18.21
N HIS A 61 7.21 0.24 17.57
CA HIS A 61 8.54 -0.16 17.97
C HIS A 61 9.26 -0.89 16.80
N PRO A 62 10.45 -0.44 16.37
CA PRO A 62 11.15 -0.97 15.19
C PRO A 62 11.37 -2.48 15.20
N LEU A 63 11.59 -3.08 16.37
CA LEU A 63 11.79 -4.53 16.49
C LEU A 63 10.52 -5.37 16.25
N LEU A 64 9.34 -4.76 16.23
CA LEU A 64 8.07 -5.47 16.00
C LEU A 64 7.90 -5.95 14.55
N ILE A 65 8.77 -5.53 13.62
CA ILE A 65 8.74 -6.03 12.24
C ILE A 65 9.43 -7.39 12.09
N PHE A 66 10.07 -7.88 13.16
CA PHE A 66 10.80 -9.14 13.17
C PHE A 66 9.99 -10.24 13.85
N GLU A 67 9.96 -11.41 13.24
CA GLU A 67 9.45 -12.66 13.81
C GLU A 67 10.45 -13.24 14.81
N SER A 68 11.74 -13.21 14.45
CA SER A 68 12.83 -13.63 15.33
C SER A 68 13.93 -12.56 15.41
N LEU A 69 14.39 -12.31 16.63
CA LEU A 69 15.49 -11.40 16.93
C LEU A 69 16.78 -12.19 17.17
N PRO A 70 17.95 -11.62 16.80
CA PRO A 70 19.23 -12.20 17.19
C PRO A 70 19.30 -12.36 18.71
N LYS A 71 19.83 -13.49 19.16
CA LYS A 71 20.02 -13.75 20.59
C LYS A 71 21.02 -12.72 21.16
N SER A 72 20.85 -12.35 22.42
CA SER A 72 21.75 -11.44 23.15
C SER A 72 23.10 -12.09 23.47
N THR A 73 23.82 -12.57 22.46
CA THR A 73 25.19 -13.06 22.57
C THR A 73 26.17 -11.89 22.43
N ALA A 74 27.41 -12.07 22.90
CA ALA A 74 28.44 -11.03 22.85
C ALA A 74 28.67 -10.47 21.43
N ASP A 75 28.42 -11.27 20.41
CA ASP A 75 28.62 -10.90 19.00
C ASP A 75 27.46 -10.11 18.40
N CYS A 76 26.29 -10.06 19.06
CA CYS A 76 25.09 -9.38 18.56
C CYS A 76 24.74 -8.13 19.35
N VAL A 77 25.59 -7.72 20.29
CA VAL A 77 25.35 -6.60 21.19
C VAL A 77 26.40 -5.52 20.92
N ASN A 78 25.93 -4.28 20.77
CA ASN A 78 26.81 -3.13 20.68
C ASN A 78 27.59 -2.99 21.99
N LYS A 79 28.91 -3.18 21.92
CA LYS A 79 29.79 -3.26 23.10
C LYS A 79 29.80 -2.00 23.96
N THR A 80 29.39 -0.86 23.41
CA THR A 80 29.35 0.43 24.11
C THR A 80 28.02 0.65 24.82
N THR A 81 26.91 0.24 24.22
CA THR A 81 25.57 0.53 24.73
C THR A 81 24.88 -0.65 25.40
N GLY A 82 25.37 -1.88 25.19
CA GLY A 82 24.75 -3.10 25.70
C GLY A 82 23.42 -3.46 25.00
N PHE A 83 23.01 -2.71 23.98
CA PHE A 83 21.81 -3.00 23.18
C PHE A 83 22.13 -3.84 21.95
N LEU A 84 21.09 -4.48 21.41
CA LEU A 84 21.15 -5.21 20.15
C LEU A 84 21.77 -4.34 19.04
N ASP A 85 22.78 -4.89 18.39
CA ASP A 85 23.50 -4.24 17.31
C ASP A 85 22.66 -4.21 16.01
N PHE A 86 22.77 -3.12 15.26
CA PHE A 86 21.96 -2.90 14.06
C PHE A 86 22.38 -3.82 12.91
N GLU A 87 23.70 -4.03 12.70
CA GLU A 87 24.18 -4.95 11.66
C GLU A 87 23.71 -6.38 11.96
N SER A 88 23.73 -6.78 13.23
CA SER A 88 23.21 -8.08 13.66
C SER A 88 21.71 -8.26 13.36
N LEU A 89 20.91 -7.19 13.43
CA LEU A 89 19.50 -7.21 13.01
C LEU A 89 19.36 -7.40 11.50
N LEU A 90 20.20 -6.76 10.69
CA LEU A 90 20.18 -6.90 9.24
C LEU A 90 20.60 -8.30 8.79
N GLU A 91 21.61 -8.88 9.44
CA GLU A 91 22.15 -10.19 9.05
C GLU A 91 21.30 -11.37 9.54
N LYS A 92 20.77 -11.28 10.77
CA LYS A 92 20.18 -12.43 11.48
C LYS A 92 18.71 -12.24 11.85
N GLY A 93 18.17 -11.04 11.70
CA GLY A 93 16.75 -10.79 11.95
C GLY A 93 15.88 -11.40 10.83
N GLN A 94 14.80 -12.07 11.20
CA GLN A 94 13.81 -12.54 10.25
C GLN A 94 12.58 -11.64 10.31
N ALA A 95 12.24 -10.99 9.20
CA ALA A 95 11.07 -10.12 9.14
C ALA A 95 9.78 -10.94 9.06
N ILE A 96 8.72 -10.41 9.68
CA ILE A 96 7.37 -11.00 9.66
C ILE A 96 6.91 -11.20 8.21
N THR A 97 6.25 -12.33 7.97
CA THR A 97 5.73 -12.71 6.65
C THR A 97 4.40 -12.03 6.35
N TYR A 98 4.08 -11.82 5.06
CA TYR A 98 2.86 -11.17 4.60
C TYR A 98 1.60 -11.67 5.32
N SER A 99 1.39 -13.00 5.37
CA SER A 99 0.18 -13.60 5.95
C SER A 99 -0.04 -13.29 7.44
N GLU A 100 1.02 -12.98 8.18
CA GLU A 100 0.96 -12.73 9.61
C GLU A 100 0.75 -11.24 9.95
N LEU A 101 1.03 -10.34 9.01
CA LEU A 101 1.01 -8.90 9.25
C LEU A 101 -0.33 -8.37 9.78
N PRO A 102 -1.50 -8.78 9.26
CA PRO A 102 -2.77 -8.25 9.77
C PRO A 102 -2.96 -8.50 11.26
N GLU A 103 -2.62 -9.71 11.72
CA GLU A 103 -2.76 -10.12 13.11
C GLU A 103 -1.76 -9.38 14.00
N LYS A 104 -0.51 -9.26 13.55
CA LYS A 104 0.55 -8.55 14.29
C LYS A 104 0.23 -7.07 14.42
N VAL A 105 -0.26 -6.42 13.35
CA VAL A 105 -0.70 -5.03 13.38
C VAL A 105 -1.85 -4.85 14.36
N TRP A 106 -2.86 -5.72 14.33
CA TRP A 106 -3.96 -5.66 15.29
C TRP A 106 -3.47 -5.83 16.73
N ALA A 107 -2.65 -6.83 17.01
CA ALA A 107 -2.15 -7.08 18.35
C ALA A 107 -1.32 -5.92 18.91
N ALA A 108 -0.50 -5.27 18.08
CA ALA A 108 0.37 -4.18 18.51
C ALA A 108 -0.31 -2.80 18.55
N THR A 109 -1.34 -2.57 17.73
CA THR A 109 -1.89 -1.22 17.50
C THR A 109 -3.41 -1.10 17.71
N GLY A 110 -4.11 -2.23 17.83
CA GLY A 110 -5.57 -2.31 17.82
C GLY A 110 -6.22 -2.10 16.44
N LYS A 111 -5.44 -1.80 15.39
CA LYS A 111 -5.96 -1.53 14.03
C LYS A 111 -6.22 -2.82 13.27
N LYS A 112 -7.36 -2.89 12.58
CA LYS A 112 -7.73 -4.04 11.74
C LYS A 112 -7.76 -3.64 10.27
N ILE A 113 -7.44 -4.59 9.40
CA ILE A 113 -7.69 -4.45 7.96
C ILE A 113 -9.18 -4.65 7.71
N ASN A 114 -9.84 -3.65 7.11
CA ASN A 114 -11.29 -3.66 6.88
C ASN A 114 -11.74 -4.84 6.00
N ASN A 115 -11.05 -5.09 4.89
CA ASN A 115 -11.35 -6.19 3.97
C ASN A 115 -10.30 -7.30 4.05
N LEU A 116 -10.24 -7.99 5.20
CA LEU A 116 -9.27 -9.07 5.44
C LEU A 116 -9.41 -10.24 4.45
N LYS A 117 -10.63 -10.51 3.95
CA LYS A 117 -10.85 -11.53 2.92
C LYS A 117 -10.09 -11.17 1.64
N LEU A 118 -10.25 -9.95 1.14
CA LEU A 118 -9.54 -9.48 -0.05
C LEU A 118 -8.03 -9.48 0.17
N TYR A 119 -7.56 -9.08 1.35
CA TYR A 119 -6.13 -9.16 1.70
C TYR A 119 -5.54 -10.58 1.56
N ASN A 120 -6.26 -11.57 2.10
CA ASN A 120 -5.83 -12.97 2.06
C ASN A 120 -5.90 -13.55 0.64
N ASP A 121 -6.97 -13.26 -0.10
CA ASP A 121 -7.12 -13.72 -1.48
C ASP A 121 -6.08 -13.08 -2.40
N PHE A 122 -5.74 -11.81 -2.19
CA PHE A 122 -4.67 -11.12 -2.92
C PHE A 122 -3.28 -11.69 -2.59
N GLY A 123 -3.03 -12.08 -1.34
CA GLY A 123 -1.80 -12.77 -0.95
C GLY A 123 -1.62 -14.12 -1.66
N LYS A 124 -2.71 -14.88 -1.84
CA LYS A 124 -2.70 -16.13 -2.63
C LYS A 124 -2.39 -15.84 -4.12
N LEU A 125 -2.99 -14.80 -4.68
CA LEU A 125 -2.74 -14.38 -6.07
C LEU A 125 -1.26 -14.01 -6.28
N ARG A 126 -0.69 -13.18 -5.40
CA ARG A 126 0.73 -12.83 -5.41
C ARG A 126 1.62 -14.06 -5.36
N ASN A 127 1.32 -15.01 -4.47
CA ASN A 127 2.11 -16.25 -4.35
C ASN A 127 2.00 -17.12 -5.61
N SER A 128 0.80 -17.22 -6.22
CA SER A 128 0.61 -17.93 -7.48
C SER A 128 1.48 -17.34 -8.58
N ILE A 129 1.45 -16.02 -8.74
CA ILE A 129 2.22 -15.31 -9.77
C ILE A 129 3.72 -15.47 -9.53
N GLN A 130 4.18 -15.30 -8.29
CA GLN A 130 5.61 -15.29 -7.98
C GLN A 130 6.28 -16.67 -8.04
N HIS A 131 5.57 -17.71 -7.60
CA HIS A 131 6.18 -19.05 -7.42
C HIS A 131 5.73 -20.06 -8.47
N PHE A 132 4.66 -19.78 -9.21
CA PHE A 132 4.09 -20.70 -10.18
C PHE A 132 3.85 -20.00 -11.51
N ALA A 133 2.61 -19.63 -11.79
CA ALA A 133 2.18 -19.01 -13.03
C ALA A 133 1.10 -17.96 -12.77
N ALA A 134 0.98 -17.04 -13.72
CA ALA A 134 -0.09 -16.06 -13.74
C ALA A 134 -1.43 -16.75 -14.05
N PRO A 135 -2.49 -16.51 -13.26
CA PRO A 135 -3.81 -17.02 -13.59
C PRO A 135 -4.38 -16.32 -14.83
N ASN A 136 -5.23 -17.03 -15.58
CA ASN A 136 -5.92 -16.49 -16.75
C ASN A 136 -7.16 -15.69 -16.35
N ILE A 137 -6.95 -14.59 -15.61
CA ILE A 137 -7.97 -13.66 -15.13
C ILE A 137 -7.48 -12.22 -15.31
N ASP A 138 -8.39 -11.25 -15.29
CA ASP A 138 -8.02 -9.83 -15.24
C ASP A 138 -7.50 -9.46 -13.85
N VAL A 139 -6.17 -9.53 -13.69
CA VAL A 139 -5.49 -9.17 -12.44
C VAL A 139 -5.35 -7.64 -12.26
N SER A 140 -5.53 -6.85 -13.32
CA SER A 140 -5.50 -5.38 -13.22
C SER A 140 -6.69 -4.86 -12.43
N GLN A 141 -7.90 -5.36 -12.70
CA GLN A 141 -9.10 -5.03 -11.93
C GLN A 141 -8.96 -5.43 -10.45
N LEU A 142 -8.45 -6.63 -10.18
CA LEU A 142 -8.24 -7.11 -8.80
C LEU A 142 -7.20 -6.26 -8.05
N THR A 143 -6.17 -5.80 -8.76
CA THR A 143 -5.15 -4.90 -8.20
C THR A 143 -5.74 -3.54 -7.86
N SER A 144 -6.58 -2.97 -8.73
CA SER A 144 -7.34 -1.75 -8.42
C SER A 144 -8.19 -1.92 -7.15
N GLN A 145 -8.96 -3.00 -7.05
CA GLN A 145 -9.77 -3.28 -5.87
C GLN A 145 -8.91 -3.39 -4.60
N PHE A 146 -7.79 -4.11 -4.67
CA PHE A 146 -6.89 -4.24 -3.52
C PHE A 146 -6.30 -2.90 -3.08
N ILE A 147 -5.85 -2.06 -4.04
CA ILE A 147 -5.34 -0.72 -3.73
C ILE A 147 -6.41 0.10 -3.00
N TYR A 148 -7.62 0.21 -3.54
CA TYR A 148 -8.60 1.17 -3.02
C TYR A 148 -9.52 0.64 -1.91
N GLU A 149 -9.62 -0.68 -1.73
CA GLU A 149 -10.39 -1.28 -0.62
C GLU A 149 -9.54 -1.73 0.56
N VAL A 150 -8.23 -1.93 0.38
CA VAL A 150 -7.32 -2.39 1.45
C VAL A 150 -6.25 -1.35 1.76
N ILE A 151 -5.46 -0.92 0.78
CA ILE A 151 -4.33 0.00 1.02
C ILE A 151 -4.85 1.41 1.33
N ASP A 152 -5.69 1.98 0.48
CA ASP A 152 -6.19 3.35 0.59
C ASP A 152 -6.88 3.63 1.95
N PRO A 153 -7.79 2.78 2.45
CA PRO A 153 -8.38 2.99 3.76
C PRO A 153 -7.39 2.89 4.91
N PHE A 154 -6.39 2.01 4.79
CA PHE A 154 -5.36 1.82 5.82
C PHE A 154 -4.41 3.01 5.89
N ILE A 155 -3.81 3.42 4.76
CA ILE A 155 -2.86 4.54 4.75
C ILE A 155 -3.54 5.86 5.14
N ASN A 156 -4.82 6.03 4.79
CA ASN A 156 -5.59 7.18 5.21
C ASN A 156 -5.84 7.18 6.73
N SER A 157 -6.23 6.05 7.32
CA SER A 157 -6.51 6.01 8.76
C SER A 157 -5.27 6.18 9.64
N GLU A 158 -4.09 5.82 9.12
CA GLU A 158 -2.84 5.89 9.88
C GLU A 158 -2.06 7.18 9.63
N TRP A 159 -2.14 7.75 8.43
CA TRP A 159 -1.28 8.86 8.02
C TRP A 159 -1.95 9.91 7.14
N ASP A 160 -3.28 9.87 7.00
CA ASP A 160 -4.08 10.82 6.20
C ASP A 160 -3.65 10.92 4.73
N MET A 161 -3.11 9.84 4.18
CA MET A 161 -2.74 9.73 2.78
C MET A 161 -3.91 9.24 1.93
N CYS A 162 -3.91 9.56 0.63
CA CYS A 162 -4.84 9.02 -0.36
C CYS A 162 -4.07 8.27 -1.44
N ALA A 163 -4.47 7.03 -1.76
CA ALA A 163 -3.76 6.21 -2.73
C ALA A 163 -3.74 6.83 -4.14
N MET A 164 -4.76 7.63 -4.48
CA MET A 164 -4.84 8.34 -5.76
C MET A 164 -3.73 9.38 -5.96
N ASP A 165 -3.08 9.85 -4.89
CA ASP A 165 -1.98 10.83 -4.98
C ASP A 165 -0.64 10.17 -5.33
N PHE A 166 -0.60 8.83 -5.42
CA PHE A 166 0.60 8.07 -5.74
C PHE A 166 0.38 7.30 -7.03
N CYS A 167 0.78 7.90 -8.14
CA CYS A 167 0.80 7.26 -9.45
C CYS A 167 1.93 7.85 -10.27
N ASP A 168 2.74 6.98 -10.89
CA ASP A 168 3.83 7.40 -11.77
C ASP A 168 3.30 7.80 -13.16
N ASP A 169 2.44 8.80 -13.18
CA ASP A 169 1.87 9.39 -14.37
C ASP A 169 2.17 10.89 -14.41
N SER A 170 2.52 11.37 -15.60
CA SER A 170 2.71 12.79 -15.90
C SER A 170 1.44 13.64 -15.74
N GLY A 171 0.25 13.03 -15.86
CA GLY A 171 -1.05 13.72 -15.88
C GLY A 171 -1.65 14.05 -14.50
N GLN A 172 -0.94 13.78 -13.39
CA GLN A 172 -1.37 13.87 -11.98
C GLN A 172 -2.64 13.10 -11.60
N TYR A 173 -3.74 13.23 -12.34
CA TYR A 173 -5.02 12.50 -12.15
C TYR A 173 -5.76 12.22 -13.47
N GLU A 174 -5.36 12.87 -14.57
CA GLU A 174 -6.08 12.90 -15.86
C GLU A 174 -6.33 11.52 -16.46
N PHE A 175 -5.46 10.55 -16.20
CA PHE A 175 -5.60 9.20 -16.73
C PHE A 175 -6.02 8.19 -15.66
N LEU A 176 -5.50 8.31 -14.44
CA LEU A 176 -5.83 7.38 -13.36
C LEU A 176 -7.31 7.44 -12.98
N ILE A 177 -7.86 8.63 -12.71
CA ILE A 177 -9.24 8.74 -12.20
C ILE A 177 -10.28 8.27 -13.22
N PRO A 178 -10.19 8.62 -14.52
CA PRO A 178 -11.11 8.06 -15.51
C PRO A 178 -11.08 6.53 -15.59
N VAL A 179 -9.91 5.89 -15.47
CA VAL A 179 -9.82 4.42 -15.44
C VAL A 179 -10.51 3.85 -14.19
N LEU A 180 -10.35 4.48 -13.03
CA LEU A 180 -11.08 4.09 -11.82
C LEU A 180 -12.60 4.24 -11.99
N ALA A 181 -13.03 5.32 -12.66
CA ALA A 181 -14.43 5.59 -12.92
C ALA A 181 -15.06 4.56 -13.86
N GLN A 182 -14.40 4.23 -14.97
CA GLN A 182 -14.81 3.16 -15.89
C GLN A 182 -14.99 1.83 -15.17
N ARG A 183 -14.12 1.53 -14.20
CA ARG A 183 -14.15 0.32 -13.36
C ARG A 183 -15.08 0.42 -12.14
N ASN A 184 -15.72 1.57 -11.92
CA ASN A 184 -16.52 1.90 -10.74
C ASN A 184 -15.77 1.63 -9.40
N ILE A 185 -14.46 1.88 -9.38
CA ILE A 185 -13.61 1.72 -8.19
C ILE A 185 -13.69 2.98 -7.34
N TYR A 186 -14.24 2.84 -6.15
CA TYR A 186 -14.37 3.95 -5.21
C TYR A 186 -13.04 4.24 -4.53
N PHE A 187 -12.66 5.51 -4.47
CA PHE A 187 -11.41 5.95 -3.83
C PHE A 187 -11.65 7.07 -2.82
N ARG A 188 -10.68 7.33 -1.95
CA ARG A 188 -10.65 8.53 -1.10
C ARG A 188 -10.16 9.72 -1.90
N VAL A 189 -10.91 10.81 -1.84
CA VAL A 189 -10.61 12.03 -2.59
C VAL A 189 -9.65 12.90 -1.80
N SER A 190 -8.52 13.25 -2.43
CA SER A 190 -7.55 14.20 -1.90
C SER A 190 -7.94 15.64 -2.23
N GLN A 191 -7.46 16.59 -1.41
CA GLN A 191 -7.53 18.03 -1.72
C GLN A 191 -6.57 18.45 -2.85
N GLY A 192 -5.76 17.52 -3.38
CA GLY A 192 -4.85 17.78 -4.50
C GLY A 192 -5.53 18.11 -5.84
N ILE A 193 -6.84 17.83 -5.99
CA ILE A 193 -7.59 18.14 -7.22
C ILE A 193 -7.83 19.65 -7.33
N ARG A 194 -6.98 20.34 -8.11
CA ARG A 194 -6.93 21.81 -8.19
C ARG A 194 -8.20 22.47 -8.72
N GLY A 195 -8.95 21.83 -9.62
CA GLY A 195 -10.21 22.36 -10.15
C GLY A 195 -11.44 22.00 -9.30
N GLY A 196 -11.23 21.50 -8.08
CA GLY A 196 -12.28 21.28 -7.09
C GLY A 196 -13.30 20.24 -7.53
N LEU A 197 -14.57 20.47 -7.17
CA LEU A 197 -15.66 19.54 -7.50
C LEU A 197 -15.92 19.44 -8.99
N ASN A 198 -15.77 20.52 -9.75
CA ASN A 198 -16.01 20.52 -11.19
C ASN A 198 -15.02 19.61 -11.92
N GLU A 199 -13.74 19.68 -11.54
CA GLU A 199 -12.70 18.82 -12.08
C GLU A 199 -12.94 17.36 -11.70
N LEU A 200 -13.24 17.09 -10.42
CA LEU A 200 -13.58 15.72 -10.00
C LEU A 200 -14.76 15.17 -10.80
N SER A 201 -15.82 15.95 -11.00
CA SER A 201 -17.00 15.54 -11.79
C SER A 201 -16.64 15.21 -13.24
N SER A 202 -15.72 15.96 -13.85
CA SER A 202 -15.20 15.67 -15.19
C SER A 202 -14.42 14.36 -15.21
N LEU A 203 -13.51 14.16 -14.25
CA LEU A 203 -12.64 12.99 -14.19
C LEU A 203 -13.42 11.68 -13.92
N VAL A 204 -14.57 11.74 -13.24
CA VAL A 204 -15.39 10.55 -12.94
C VAL A 204 -16.54 10.30 -13.92
N ALA A 205 -16.60 11.06 -15.02
CA ALA A 205 -17.75 11.06 -15.94
C ALA A 205 -18.03 9.69 -16.60
N ASP A 206 -17.00 8.84 -16.75
CA ASP A 206 -17.12 7.50 -17.34
C ASP A 206 -17.71 6.45 -16.38
N GLY A 207 -17.90 6.79 -15.10
CA GLY A 207 -18.53 5.90 -14.12
C GLY A 207 -20.05 5.87 -14.22
N THR A 208 -20.69 4.94 -13.51
CA THR A 208 -22.16 4.91 -13.41
C THR A 208 -22.70 6.14 -12.69
N ILE A 209 -23.97 6.50 -12.91
CA ILE A 209 -24.61 7.63 -12.21
C ILE A 209 -24.51 7.49 -10.68
N ALA A 210 -24.69 6.27 -10.15
CA ALA A 210 -24.55 6.00 -8.72
C ALA A 210 -23.12 6.25 -8.24
N TYR A 211 -22.11 5.81 -9.01
CA TYR A 211 -20.71 6.05 -8.73
C TYR A 211 -20.36 7.55 -8.73
N GLN A 212 -20.79 8.28 -9.76
CA GLN A 212 -20.53 9.73 -9.88
C GLN A 212 -21.11 10.51 -8.70
N ASN A 213 -22.33 10.17 -8.28
CA ASN A 213 -22.98 10.79 -7.12
C ASN A 213 -22.21 10.55 -5.82
N GLU A 214 -21.75 9.31 -5.61
CA GLU A 214 -20.96 8.95 -4.43
C GLU A 214 -19.58 9.62 -4.45
N MET A 215 -18.88 9.66 -5.59
CA MET A 215 -17.59 10.35 -5.70
C MET A 215 -17.72 11.85 -5.48
N THR A 216 -18.78 12.48 -5.99
CA THR A 216 -19.09 13.90 -5.70
C THR A 216 -19.34 14.14 -4.21
N SER A 217 -20.07 13.23 -3.54
CA SER A 217 -20.28 13.27 -2.09
C SER A 217 -18.97 13.18 -1.32
N ARG A 218 -18.05 12.29 -1.74
CA ARG A 218 -16.71 12.17 -1.16
C ARG A 218 -15.86 13.41 -1.39
N GLY A 219 -15.89 14.00 -2.58
CA GLY A 219 -15.19 15.26 -2.88
C GLY A 219 -15.63 16.40 -1.96
N ARG A 220 -16.94 16.53 -1.71
CA ARG A 220 -17.46 17.52 -0.75
C ARG A 220 -16.96 17.27 0.67
N LYS A 221 -16.97 16.00 1.12
CA LYS A 221 -16.46 15.63 2.45
C LYS A 221 -14.95 15.86 2.59
N ALA A 222 -14.20 15.71 1.49
CA ALA A 222 -12.77 16.01 1.43
C ALA A 222 -12.47 17.51 1.41
N GLY A 223 -13.49 18.38 1.26
CA GLY A 223 -13.32 19.83 1.25
C GLY A 223 -12.96 20.40 -0.13
N LEU A 224 -13.23 19.68 -1.22
CA LEU A 224 -13.22 20.29 -2.55
C LEU A 224 -14.38 21.29 -2.65
N ILE A 225 -14.07 22.53 -3.04
CA ILE A 225 -15.01 23.63 -3.23
C ILE A 225 -15.29 23.79 -4.72
#